data_AF-A0A9D2KF91-F1
#
_entry.id   AF-A0A9D2KF91-F1
#
_cell.length_a   1.000
_cell.length_b   1.000
_cell.length_c   1.000
_cell.angle_alpha   90.00
_cell.angle_beta   90.00
_cell.angle_gamma   90.00
#
_symmetry.space_group_name_H-M   'P 1'
#
loop_
_entity.id
_entity.type
_entity.pdbx_description
1 polymer ?
#
loop_
_entity_poly.entity_id
_entity_poly.type
_entity_poly.pdbx_seq_one_letter_code
_entity_poly.pdbx_strand_id
1 'polypeptide(L)'
;MKELLKYASGVAIGIVVTLVILSFIKGCINYEINIIDTLMLIITTALTIAVVYLGNSLNKRDVARDIISKDLMELCDVYSRNMSILEQLSKGEISLDDAKTDIRMTFHRGDVISDMILEEIKESFPKFMDDKNAIQNLATSYWKWLTDGDMQEANFVISQQFLKEHETRVRKTISDIRLVIHRLIKSA
;
A
#
# COMPACT_ATOMS: atom_id res chain seq x y z
N MET A 1 9.52 -20.50 5.27
CA MET A 1 8.08 -20.50 4.89
C MET A 1 7.76 -21.43 3.70
N LYS A 2 8.49 -21.39 2.57
CA LYS A 2 8.32 -22.35 1.46
C LYS A 2 8.57 -23.82 1.84
N GLU A 3 9.54 -24.05 2.72
CA GLU A 3 9.85 -25.38 3.29
C GLU A 3 8.66 -25.95 4.09
N LEU A 4 8.10 -25.17 5.03
CA LEU A 4 6.94 -25.58 5.84
C LEU A 4 5.69 -25.87 4.99
N LEU A 5 5.50 -25.15 3.89
CA LEU A 5 4.39 -25.38 2.95
C LEU A 5 4.57 -26.68 2.14
N LYS A 6 5.82 -27.03 1.76
CA LYS A 6 6.16 -28.33 1.18
C LYS A 6 5.95 -29.47 2.17
N TYR A 7 6.26 -29.24 3.45
CA TYR A 7 6.00 -30.22 4.50
C TYR A 7 4.50 -30.39 4.75
N ALA A 8 3.72 -29.32 4.79
CA ALA A 8 2.26 -29.40 4.96
C ALA A 8 1.57 -30.07 3.76
N SER A 9 1.98 -29.75 2.53
CA SER A 9 1.47 -30.44 1.34
C SER A 9 1.95 -31.89 1.27
N GLY A 10 3.19 -32.17 1.65
CA GLY A 10 3.75 -33.52 1.75
C GLY A 10 3.07 -34.38 2.80
N VAL A 11 2.72 -33.81 3.95
CA VAL A 11 1.95 -34.48 5.01
C VAL A 11 0.52 -34.74 4.56
N ALA A 12 -0.14 -33.78 3.91
CA ALA A 12 -1.49 -33.97 3.37
C ALA A 12 -1.53 -35.05 2.28
N ILE A 13 -0.58 -35.03 1.33
CA ILE A 13 -0.44 -36.06 0.31
C ILE A 13 -0.11 -37.41 0.95
N GLY A 14 0.77 -37.42 1.97
CA GLY A 14 1.11 -38.61 2.74
C GLY A 14 -0.10 -39.22 3.44
N ILE A 15 -0.97 -38.41 4.05
CA ILE A 15 -2.21 -38.87 4.68
C ILE A 15 -3.14 -39.49 3.63
N VAL A 16 -3.32 -38.85 2.47
CA VAL A 16 -4.17 -39.37 1.39
C VAL A 16 -3.62 -40.70 0.85
N VAL A 17 -2.31 -40.78 0.58
CA VAL A 17 -1.66 -42.02 0.10
C VAL A 17 -1.75 -43.12 1.15
N THR A 18 -1.52 -42.82 2.43
CA THR A 18 -1.64 -43.80 3.52
C THR A 18 -3.07 -44.31 3.65
N LEU A 19 -4.08 -43.44 3.48
CA LEU A 19 -5.50 -43.80 3.51
C LEU A 19 -5.93 -44.62 2.29
N VAL A 20 -5.40 -44.33 1.10
CA VAL A 20 -5.63 -45.14 -0.12
C VAL A 20 -5.02 -46.53 0.05
N ILE A 21 -3.79 -46.62 0.58
CA ILE A 21 -3.12 -47.90 0.88
C ILE A 21 -3.90 -48.67 1.95
N LEU A 22 -4.35 -48.01 3.03
CA LEU A 22 -5.21 -48.61 4.05
C LEU A 22 -6.56 -49.06 3.49
N SER A 23 -7.14 -48.34 2.53
CA SER A 23 -8.39 -48.71 1.86
C SER A 23 -8.19 -49.90 0.91
N PHE A 24 -7.01 -50.02 0.30
CA PHE A 24 -6.64 -51.18 -0.52
C PHE A 24 -6.36 -52.43 0.34
N ILE A 25 -5.65 -52.27 1.47
CA ILE A 25 -5.40 -53.33 2.45
C ILE A 25 -6.72 -53.76 3.13
N LYS A 26 -7.60 -52.81 3.48
CA LYS A 26 -8.95 -53.09 4.02
C LYS A 26 -9.91 -53.62 2.96
N GLY A 27 -9.73 -53.32 1.68
CA GLY A 27 -10.49 -53.94 0.59
C GLY A 27 -10.29 -55.47 0.51
N CYS A 28 -9.17 -55.98 1.05
CA CYS A 28 -8.95 -57.42 1.25
C CYS A 28 -9.55 -57.97 2.56
N ILE A 29 -9.95 -57.12 3.52
CA ILE A 29 -10.49 -57.52 4.82
C ILE A 29 -11.87 -56.86 5.01
N ASN A 30 -12.88 -57.60 4.60
CA ASN A 30 -14.31 -57.26 4.58
C ASN A 30 -14.75 -56.42 5.79
N TYR A 31 -14.97 -55.12 5.57
CA TYR A 31 -15.64 -54.22 6.52
C TYR A 31 -16.50 -53.23 5.72
N GLU A 32 -17.75 -53.05 6.15
CA GLU A 32 -18.68 -52.03 5.64
C GLU A 32 -18.10 -50.63 5.89
N ILE A 33 -17.45 -50.06 4.87
CA ILE A 33 -16.95 -48.68 4.93
C ILE A 33 -18.16 -47.74 4.79
N ASN A 34 -18.40 -46.91 5.81
CA ASN A 34 -19.45 -45.89 5.76
C ASN A 34 -19.09 -44.84 4.70
N ILE A 35 -19.75 -44.93 3.55
CA ILE A 35 -19.51 -44.11 2.36
C ILE A 35 -19.64 -42.61 2.69
N ILE A 36 -20.52 -42.27 3.64
CA ILE A 36 -20.76 -40.89 4.09
C ILE A 36 -19.53 -40.29 4.77
N ASP A 37 -18.87 -41.05 5.66
CA ASP A 37 -17.69 -40.57 6.38
C ASP A 37 -16.49 -40.39 5.44
N THR A 38 -16.38 -41.27 4.45
CA THR A 38 -15.33 -41.19 3.42
C THR A 38 -15.54 -39.97 2.51
N LEU A 39 -16.78 -39.70 2.10
CA LEU A 39 -17.12 -38.51 1.33
C LEU A 39 -16.90 -37.21 2.12
N MET A 40 -17.30 -37.17 3.39
CA MET A 40 -17.06 -36.03 4.28
C MET A 40 -15.56 -35.73 4.40
N LEU A 41 -14.73 -36.76 4.57
CA LEU A 41 -13.28 -36.60 4.66
C LEU A 41 -12.68 -36.02 3.37
N ILE A 42 -13.14 -36.49 2.20
CA ILE A 42 -12.72 -35.96 0.89
C ILE A 42 -13.13 -34.48 0.77
N ILE A 43 -14.37 -34.13 1.13
CA ILE A 43 -14.87 -32.75 1.07
C ILE A 43 -14.08 -31.84 2.02
N THR A 44 -13.85 -32.25 3.27
CA THR A 44 -13.08 -31.46 4.24
C THR A 44 -11.63 -31.27 3.79
N THR A 45 -11.02 -32.29 3.20
CA THR A 45 -9.65 -32.20 2.65
C THR A 45 -9.59 -31.22 1.47
N ALA A 46 -10.56 -31.30 0.54
CA ALA A 46 -10.67 -30.38 -0.58
C ALA A 46 -10.90 -28.93 -0.12
N LEU A 47 -11.76 -28.73 0.88
CA LEU A 47 -12.02 -27.41 1.47
C LEU A 47 -10.77 -26.83 2.14
N THR A 48 -10.01 -27.66 2.85
CA THR A 48 -8.76 -27.24 3.52
C THR A 48 -7.72 -26.80 2.50
N ILE A 49 -7.56 -27.55 1.40
CA ILE A 49 -6.68 -27.17 0.29
C ILE A 49 -7.17 -25.89 -0.37
N ALA A 50 -8.48 -25.76 -0.61
CA ALA A 50 -9.08 -24.55 -1.18
C ALA A 50 -8.87 -23.33 -0.29
N VAL A 51 -9.03 -23.44 1.03
CA VAL A 51 -8.81 -22.35 1.99
C VAL A 51 -7.33 -21.95 2.07
N VAL A 52 -6.41 -22.91 2.03
CA VAL A 52 -4.95 -22.62 2.00
C VAL A 52 -4.57 -21.96 0.67
N TYR A 53 -5.16 -22.42 -0.44
CA TYR A 53 -4.92 -21.85 -1.77
C TYR A 53 -5.54 -20.45 -1.90
N LEU A 54 -6.77 -20.24 -1.42
CA LEU A 54 -7.45 -18.94 -1.37
C LEU A 54 -6.76 -17.97 -0.40
N GLY A 55 -6.33 -18.43 0.77
CA GLY A 55 -5.54 -17.66 1.72
C GLY A 55 -4.16 -17.25 1.19
N ASN A 56 -3.56 -18.07 0.29
CA ASN A 56 -2.37 -17.71 -0.46
C ASN A 56 -2.67 -16.89 -1.74
N SER A 57 -3.89 -16.99 -2.27
CA SER A 57 -4.37 -16.32 -3.49
C SER A 57 -4.92 -14.93 -3.22
N LEU A 58 -5.22 -14.58 -1.97
CA LEU A 58 -5.24 -13.18 -1.54
C LEU A 58 -3.81 -12.68 -1.69
N ASN A 59 -3.52 -12.19 -2.89
CA ASN A 59 -2.21 -11.80 -3.32
C ASN A 59 -1.79 -10.64 -2.40
N LYS A 60 -0.91 -10.91 -1.43
CA LYS A 60 -0.45 -9.89 -0.47
C LYS A 60 0.01 -8.61 -1.17
N ARG A 61 0.49 -8.74 -2.41
CA ARG A 61 0.83 -7.63 -3.29
C ARG A 61 -0.36 -6.81 -3.77
N ASP A 62 -1.50 -7.41 -4.07
CA ASP A 62 -2.70 -6.64 -4.46
C ASP A 62 -3.23 -5.85 -3.26
N VAL A 63 -3.24 -6.44 -2.06
CA VAL A 63 -3.60 -5.73 -0.81
C VAL A 63 -2.59 -4.61 -0.51
N ALA A 64 -1.29 -4.88 -0.58
CA ALA A 64 -0.25 -3.88 -0.39
C ALA A 64 -0.37 -2.75 -1.43
N ARG A 65 -0.69 -3.06 -2.69
CA ARG A 65 -0.91 -2.07 -3.74
C ARG A 65 -2.08 -1.15 -3.40
N ASP A 66 -3.19 -1.71 -2.92
CA ASP A 66 -4.36 -0.92 -2.54
C ASP A 66 -4.05 -0.01 -1.34
N ILE A 67 -3.32 -0.50 -0.34
CA ILE A 67 -2.84 0.28 0.81
C ILE A 67 -1.93 1.43 0.33
N ILE A 68 -0.88 1.12 -0.44
CA ILE A 68 0.05 2.13 -0.97
C ILE A 68 -0.69 3.15 -1.84
N SER A 69 -1.63 2.72 -2.68
CA SER A 69 -2.38 3.63 -3.56
C SER A 69 -3.28 4.56 -2.75
N LYS A 70 -3.90 4.05 -1.68
CA LYS A 70 -4.69 4.85 -0.76
C LYS A 70 -3.82 5.88 -0.04
N ASP A 71 -2.66 5.46 0.47
CA ASP A 71 -1.74 6.35 1.19
C ASP A 71 -1.15 7.42 0.26
N LEU A 72 -0.83 7.07 -0.99
CA LEU A 72 -0.40 8.05 -2.02
C LEU A 72 -1.52 9.05 -2.38
N MET A 73 -2.79 8.63 -2.32
CA MET A 73 -3.93 9.55 -2.49
C MET A 73 -4.10 10.45 -1.27
N GLU A 74 -3.94 9.92 -0.05
CA GLU A 74 -3.95 10.73 1.17
C GLU A 74 -2.83 11.78 1.13
N LEU A 75 -1.64 11.42 0.63
CA LEU A 75 -0.54 12.35 0.41
C LEU A 75 -0.91 13.49 -0.55
N CYS A 76 -1.68 13.20 -1.61
CA CYS A 76 -2.19 14.22 -2.52
C CYS A 76 -3.17 15.17 -1.83
N ASP A 77 -4.05 14.65 -0.97
CA ASP A 77 -5.02 15.43 -0.23
C ASP A 77 -4.33 16.36 0.79
N VAL A 78 -3.30 15.86 1.47
CA VAL A 78 -2.46 16.64 2.40
C VAL A 78 -1.82 17.83 1.68
N TYR A 79 -1.20 17.63 0.53
CA TYR A 79 -0.59 18.75 -0.22
C TYR A 79 -1.62 19.68 -0.85
N SER A 80 -2.78 19.16 -1.26
CA SER A 80 -3.88 19.99 -1.77
C SER A 80 -4.44 20.92 -0.68
N ARG A 81 -4.36 20.52 0.60
CA ARG A 81 -4.79 21.35 1.74
C ARG A 81 -4.02 22.67 1.85
N ASN A 82 -2.78 22.72 1.38
CA ASN A 82 -2.00 23.97 1.33
C ASN A 82 -2.67 25.04 0.46
N MET A 83 -3.45 24.63 -0.56
CA MET A 83 -4.25 25.57 -1.34
C MET A 83 -5.29 26.29 -0.47
N SER A 84 -5.98 25.55 0.40
CA SER A 84 -6.97 26.13 1.30
C SER A 84 -6.32 27.05 2.33
N ILE A 85 -5.16 26.68 2.89
CA ILE A 85 -4.43 27.51 3.85
C ILE A 85 -4.01 28.85 3.20
N LEU A 86 -3.46 28.80 1.98
CA LEU A 86 -3.07 30.01 1.26
C LEU A 86 -4.28 30.86 0.84
N GLU A 87 -5.41 30.23 0.51
CA GLU A 87 -6.65 30.96 0.23
C GLU A 87 -7.16 31.71 1.46
N GLN A 88 -7.21 31.04 2.63
CA GLN A 88 -7.59 31.66 3.90
C GLN A 88 -6.66 32.83 4.27
N LEU A 89 -5.34 32.64 4.09
CA LEU A 89 -4.35 33.70 4.29
C LEU A 89 -4.61 34.89 3.33
N SER A 90 -4.93 34.61 2.06
CA SER A 90 -5.19 35.65 1.06
C SER A 90 -6.44 36.48 1.35
N LYS A 91 -7.43 35.89 2.03
CA LYS A 91 -8.66 36.56 2.47
C LYS A 91 -8.49 37.26 3.83
N GLY A 92 -7.35 37.07 4.49
CA GLY A 92 -7.10 37.58 5.85
C GLY A 92 -7.87 36.84 6.93
N GLU A 93 -8.32 35.61 6.66
CA GLU A 93 -9.06 34.77 7.63
C GLU A 93 -8.14 34.17 8.69
N ILE A 94 -6.86 33.97 8.36
CA ILE A 94 -5.80 33.50 9.26
C ILE A 94 -4.58 34.42 9.17
N SER A 95 -3.74 34.43 10.20
CA SER A 95 -2.48 35.19 10.17
C SER A 95 -1.40 34.48 9.35
N LEU A 96 -0.35 35.22 8.96
CA LEU A 96 0.81 34.63 8.28
C LEU A 96 1.52 33.58 9.16
N ASP A 97 1.55 33.79 10.47
CA ASP A 97 2.19 32.86 11.42
C ASP A 97 1.39 31.56 11.56
N ASP A 98 0.05 31.68 11.63
CA ASP A 98 -0.85 30.53 11.62
C ASP A 98 -0.70 29.73 10.31
N ALA A 99 -0.67 30.42 9.17
CA ALA A 99 -0.48 29.79 7.87
C ALA A 99 0.86 29.05 7.76
N LYS A 100 1.96 29.65 8.26
CA LYS A 100 3.29 29.00 8.32
C LYS A 100 3.26 27.74 9.17
N THR A 101 2.59 27.81 10.32
CA THR A 101 2.45 26.69 11.25
C THR A 101 1.64 25.56 10.62
N ASP A 102 0.48 25.86 10.04
CA ASP A 102 -0.38 24.88 9.40
C ASP A 102 0.29 24.19 8.20
N ILE A 103 1.02 24.94 7.37
CA ILE A 103 1.80 24.39 6.26
C ILE A 103 2.92 23.49 6.76
N ARG A 104 3.63 23.84 7.84
CA ARG A 104 4.63 22.93 8.43
C ARG A 104 3.98 21.63 8.91
N MET A 105 2.80 21.72 9.51
CA MET A 105 2.05 20.54 9.96
C MET A 105 1.57 19.66 8.81
N THR A 106 1.18 20.24 7.66
CA THR A 106 0.81 19.45 6.47
C THR A 106 2.02 18.71 5.92
N PHE A 107 3.19 19.34 5.85
CA PHE A 107 4.41 18.68 5.41
C PHE A 107 4.87 17.58 6.37
N HIS A 108 4.82 17.82 7.69
CA HIS A 108 5.13 16.78 8.66
C HIS A 108 4.23 15.55 8.50
N ARG A 109 2.93 15.74 8.25
CA ARG A 109 2.01 14.63 7.93
C ARG A 109 2.37 13.93 6.62
N GLY A 110 2.75 14.70 5.60
CA GLY A 110 3.22 14.17 4.32
C GLY A 110 4.47 13.30 4.46
N ASP A 111 5.41 13.69 5.32
CA ASP A 111 6.62 12.91 5.61
C ASP A 111 6.27 11.58 6.28
N VAL A 112 5.40 11.59 7.29
CA VAL A 112 4.94 10.36 7.99
C VAL A 112 4.28 9.38 7.01
N ILE A 113 3.39 9.87 6.14
CA ILE A 113 2.73 9.04 5.12
C ILE A 113 3.77 8.49 4.12
N SER A 114 4.73 9.33 3.71
CA SER A 114 5.79 8.92 2.77
C SER A 114 6.67 7.81 3.35
N ASP A 115 7.00 7.90 4.65
CA ASP A 115 7.78 6.87 5.35
C ASP A 115 7.00 5.54 5.42
N MET A 116 5.70 5.59 5.73
CA MET A 116 4.84 4.39 5.73
C MET A 116 4.78 3.72 4.34
N ILE A 117 4.60 4.51 3.28
CA ILE A 117 4.59 4.02 1.90
C ILE A 117 5.93 3.37 1.55
N LEU A 118 7.04 3.98 1.95
CA LEU A 118 8.38 3.48 1.68
C LEU A 118 8.62 2.12 2.36
N GLU A 119 8.16 1.96 3.59
CA GLU A 119 8.25 0.72 4.36
C GLU A 119 7.43 -0.40 3.70
N GLU A 120 6.19 -0.12 3.33
CA GLU A 120 5.31 -1.09 2.66
C GLU A 120 5.86 -1.50 1.28
N ILE A 121 6.41 -0.56 0.51
CA ILE A 121 7.05 -0.87 -0.78
C ILE A 121 8.31 -1.70 -0.61
N LYS A 122 9.12 -1.42 0.42
CA LYS A 122 10.33 -2.20 0.71
C LYS A 122 9.99 -3.66 1.01
N GLU A 123 8.91 -3.89 1.74
CA GLU A 123 8.45 -5.24 2.09
C GLU A 123 7.78 -5.95 0.90
N SER A 124 6.82 -5.29 0.26
CA SER A 124 5.92 -5.89 -0.73
C SER A 124 6.45 -5.83 -2.17
N PHE A 125 7.28 -4.84 -2.50
CA PHE A 125 7.77 -4.51 -3.85
C PHE A 125 9.28 -4.14 -3.90
N PRO A 126 10.21 -5.01 -3.44
CA PRO A 126 11.62 -4.65 -3.33
C PRO A 126 12.30 -4.26 -4.66
N LYS A 127 11.83 -4.76 -5.81
CA LYS A 127 12.32 -4.37 -7.14
C LYS A 127 11.90 -2.95 -7.56
N PHE A 128 10.81 -2.44 -6.98
CA PHE A 128 10.35 -1.07 -7.21
C PHE A 128 11.33 -0.06 -6.57
N MET A 129 12.07 -0.49 -5.54
CA MET A 129 13.07 0.33 -4.84
C MET A 129 14.39 0.50 -5.58
N ASP A 130 14.63 -0.25 -6.67
CA ASP A 130 15.80 -0.02 -7.52
C ASP A 130 15.70 1.36 -8.21
N ASP A 131 14.49 1.90 -8.37
CA ASP A 131 14.21 3.29 -8.75
C ASP A 131 14.10 4.18 -7.49
N LYS A 132 15.09 4.08 -6.60
CA LYS A 132 15.16 4.64 -5.23
C LYS A 132 14.73 6.10 -5.09
N ASN A 133 14.79 6.87 -6.17
CA ASN A 133 14.43 8.28 -6.22
C ASN A 133 12.95 8.55 -6.48
N ALA A 134 12.16 7.54 -6.89
CA ALA A 134 10.80 7.74 -7.38
C ALA A 134 9.81 8.19 -6.30
N ILE A 135 10.04 7.84 -5.03
CA ILE A 135 9.10 8.14 -3.92
C ILE A 135 9.68 9.13 -2.93
N GLN A 136 10.95 8.93 -2.55
CA GLN A 136 11.61 9.69 -1.48
C GLN A 136 11.73 11.20 -1.76
N ASN A 137 11.52 11.64 -3.00
CA ASN A 137 11.69 13.03 -3.42
C ASN A 137 10.46 13.67 -4.09
N LEU A 138 9.29 13.01 -4.11
CA LEU A 138 8.11 13.49 -4.85
C LEU A 138 7.67 14.88 -4.40
N ALA A 139 7.75 15.15 -3.11
CA ALA A 139 7.30 16.40 -2.52
C ALA A 139 8.43 17.36 -2.12
N THR A 140 9.67 16.88 -2.06
CA THR A 140 10.81 17.65 -1.53
C THR A 140 11.00 18.99 -2.25
N SER A 141 10.81 19.01 -3.57
CA SER A 141 10.94 20.24 -4.36
C SER A 141 9.83 21.26 -4.10
N TYR A 142 8.60 20.80 -3.87
CA TYR A 142 7.46 21.63 -3.52
C TYR A 142 7.57 22.13 -2.08
N TRP A 143 7.96 21.25 -1.16
CA TRP A 143 8.24 21.56 0.24
C TRP A 143 9.27 22.67 0.38
N LYS A 144 10.49 22.47 -0.15
CA LYS A 144 11.57 23.48 -0.08
C LYS A 144 11.13 24.82 -0.62
N TRP A 145 10.42 24.83 -1.75
CA TRP A 145 9.96 26.08 -2.34
C TRP A 145 8.97 26.82 -1.41
N LEU A 146 8.07 26.10 -0.72
CA LEU A 146 7.05 26.71 0.12
C LEU A 146 7.59 27.08 1.53
N THR A 147 8.50 26.27 2.09
CA THR A 147 9.01 26.46 3.46
C THR A 147 10.34 27.19 3.54
N ASP A 148 11.13 27.23 2.47
CA ASP A 148 12.41 27.95 2.41
C ASP A 148 12.35 29.17 1.48
N GLY A 149 11.19 29.44 0.87
CA GLY A 149 10.97 30.54 -0.06
C GLY A 149 10.39 31.81 0.59
N ASP A 150 9.99 32.75 -0.27
CA ASP A 150 9.51 34.10 0.06
C ASP A 150 8.44 34.14 1.15
N MET A 151 7.65 33.06 1.30
CA MET A 151 6.64 32.95 2.37
C MET A 151 7.23 33.12 3.77
N GLN A 152 8.50 32.77 3.98
CA GLN A 152 9.15 32.90 5.30
C GLN A 152 9.45 34.35 5.70
N GLU A 153 9.44 35.29 4.76
CA GLU A 153 9.63 36.71 5.05
C GLU A 153 8.55 37.23 6.02
N ALA A 154 8.92 38.19 6.86
CA ALA A 154 8.02 38.72 7.91
C ALA A 154 6.86 39.54 7.33
N ASN A 155 7.09 40.15 6.16
CA ASN A 155 6.17 41.01 5.43
C ASN A 155 5.64 40.36 4.15
N PHE A 156 5.67 39.02 4.08
CA PHE A 156 5.18 38.29 2.92
C PHE A 156 3.71 38.64 2.63
N VAL A 157 3.43 38.96 1.36
CA VAL A 157 2.08 39.18 0.85
C VAL A 157 1.87 38.24 -0.33
N ILE A 158 0.73 37.54 -0.32
CA ILE A 158 0.37 36.64 -1.42
C ILE A 158 0.19 37.46 -2.70
N SER A 159 1.09 37.26 -3.66
CA SER A 159 0.96 37.80 -5.01
C SER A 159 0.21 36.82 -5.92
N GLN A 160 -0.39 37.35 -7.00
CA GLN A 160 -0.99 36.52 -8.04
C GLN A 160 0.04 35.58 -8.70
N GLN A 161 1.29 36.04 -8.84
CA GLN A 161 2.38 35.22 -9.36
C GLN A 161 2.69 34.03 -8.42
N PHE A 162 2.73 34.28 -7.11
CA PHE A 162 2.94 33.24 -6.12
C PHE A 162 1.83 32.18 -6.15
N LEU A 163 0.56 32.58 -6.22
CA LEU A 163 -0.57 31.64 -6.31
C LEU A 163 -0.50 30.75 -7.56
N LYS A 164 -0.17 31.34 -8.71
CA LYS A 164 -0.02 30.61 -9.97
C LYS A 164 1.14 29.61 -9.91
N GLU A 165 2.25 30.00 -9.30
CA GLU A 165 3.40 29.13 -9.12
C GLU A 165 3.11 28.00 -8.12
N HIS A 166 2.41 28.31 -7.02
CA HIS A 166 1.92 27.33 -6.06
C HIS A 166 1.05 26.27 -6.75
N GLU A 167 0.03 26.69 -7.50
CA GLU A 167 -0.86 25.78 -8.22
C GLU A 167 -0.08 24.88 -9.20
N THR A 168 0.84 25.47 -9.95
CA THR A 168 1.67 24.72 -10.91
C THR A 168 2.50 23.65 -10.21
N ARG A 169 3.15 24.00 -9.10
CA ARG A 169 4.03 23.08 -8.35
C ARG A 169 3.24 21.97 -7.68
N VAL A 170 2.10 22.29 -7.02
CA VAL A 170 1.21 21.28 -6.43
C VAL A 170 0.69 20.32 -7.47
N ARG A 171 0.19 20.81 -8.60
CA ARG A 171 -0.30 19.96 -9.70
C ARG A 171 0.80 19.04 -10.25
N LYS A 172 2.03 19.54 -10.37
CA LYS A 172 3.17 18.73 -10.78
C LYS A 172 3.47 17.63 -9.77
N THR A 173 3.57 17.93 -8.48
CA THR A 173 3.78 16.94 -7.42
C THR A 173 2.68 15.88 -7.41
N ILE A 174 1.41 16.26 -7.51
CA ILE A 174 0.29 15.32 -7.61
C ILE A 174 0.41 14.44 -8.87
N SER A 175 0.81 15.01 -10.01
CA SER A 175 1.04 14.25 -11.23
C SER A 175 2.17 13.24 -11.08
N ASP A 176 3.28 13.62 -10.44
CA ASP A 176 4.40 12.73 -10.18
C ASP A 176 4.00 11.58 -9.25
N ILE A 177 3.21 11.86 -8.20
CA ILE A 177 2.60 10.85 -7.32
C ILE A 177 1.71 9.89 -8.12
N ARG A 178 0.84 10.39 -8.99
CA ARG A 178 -0.03 9.56 -9.85
C ARG A 178 0.76 8.68 -10.81
N LEU A 179 1.90 9.16 -11.32
CA LEU A 179 2.79 8.35 -12.16
C LEU A 179 3.41 7.20 -11.35
N VAL A 180 3.76 7.43 -10.09
CA VAL A 180 4.23 6.36 -9.18
C VAL A 180 3.14 5.32 -8.95
N ILE A 181 1.89 5.74 -8.67
CA ILE A 181 0.73 4.83 -8.57
C ILE A 181 0.60 3.98 -9.84
N HIS A 182 0.68 4.62 -11.02
CA HIS A 182 0.57 3.92 -12.29
C HIS A 182 1.70 2.90 -12.50
N ARG A 183 2.94 3.25 -12.15
CA ARG A 183 4.09 2.32 -12.23
C ARG A 183 3.94 1.16 -11.25
N LEU A 184 3.48 1.41 -10.02
CA LEU A 184 3.17 0.37 -9.03
C LEU A 184 2.14 -0.63 -9.57
N ILE A 185 1.05 -0.13 -10.16
CA ILE A 185 0.03 -0.97 -10.81
C ILE A 185 0.64 -1.81 -11.94
N LYS A 186 1.53 -1.23 -12.75
CA LYS A 186 2.13 -1.89 -13.93
C LYS A 186 3.27 -2.86 -13.59
N SER A 187 3.92 -2.73 -12.44
CA SER A 187 5.10 -3.52 -12.04
C SER A 187 4.82 -4.99 -11.66
N ALA A 188 3.65 -5.52 -12.02
CA ALA A 188 3.21 -6.89 -11.83
C ALA A 188 3.87 -7.88 -12.82
#